data_AF-A0A2L2WR42-F1
#
_entry.id   AF-A0A2L2WR42-F1
#
_cell.length_a   1.000
_cell.length_b   1.000
_cell.length_c   1.000
_cell.angle_alpha   90.00
_cell.angle_beta   90.00
_cell.angle_gamma   90.00
#
_symmetry.space_group_name_H-M   'P 1'
#
loop_
_entity.id
_entity.type
_entity.pdbx_description
1 polymer ?
#
loop_
_entity_poly.entity_id
_entity_poly.type
_entity_poly.pdbx_seq_one_letter_code
_entity_poly.pdbx_strand_id
1 'polypeptide(L)'
;MKKITIICFLSLLAASFTAVNGQDTKLLTSLFGGNRAEDALDKILVACGQFEPLPRSGSSFWRDSIPQSVRRSYIEYGERYLGVSWPVLPVTEFARFKTDGNRTGYERLSFARRRALAALVVAEIAEGRHRFVPGIVNGLQALLEETWWGIPAHYNKPVPVYEDQTVDLFNAETAGLVAWTSYMLRAEIDSFSPLLRRRIDSEINRRLLRPALKTDYWWKRAGMNWNPWIASNWLACVLICEHDRDRQLAAVAQIMTALDTFTDSYPADGGCDEGSNYWDRAAASLFDCLNLLRVATGCRVDIGSHPKIRAMAGYAYKLYAGDGRCVNFADAGINTMALQLNVAYPFGRYTGDSTMTAFASHIAVKKDFANHAADIYDRSGNWPALARELFLL
;
A
#
# COMPACT_ATOMS: atom_id res chain seq x y z
N MET A 1 -79.07 18.38 18.01
CA MET A 1 -77.69 18.52 18.53
C MET A 1 -77.12 17.12 18.76
N LYS A 2 -76.34 16.59 17.82
CA LYS A 2 -75.65 15.29 17.92
C LYS A 2 -74.22 15.54 18.42
N LYS A 3 -73.84 14.95 19.55
CA LYS A 3 -72.46 15.01 20.08
C LYS A 3 -71.57 14.08 19.24
N ILE A 4 -70.54 14.65 18.62
CA ILE A 4 -69.48 13.94 17.92
C ILE A 4 -68.42 13.58 18.96
N THR A 5 -68.17 12.28 19.14
CA THR A 5 -67.04 11.77 19.94
C THR A 5 -65.79 11.79 19.06
N ILE A 6 -64.84 12.67 19.37
CA ILE A 6 -63.50 12.66 18.76
C ILE A 6 -62.66 11.63 19.52
N ILE A 7 -62.25 10.57 18.82
CA ILE A 7 -61.27 9.59 19.31
C ILE A 7 -59.89 10.10 18.89
N CYS A 8 -59.10 10.57 19.86
CA CYS A 8 -57.69 10.90 19.65
C CYS A 8 -56.85 9.62 19.58
N PHE A 9 -56.27 9.33 18.41
CA PHE A 9 -55.18 8.37 18.28
C PHE A 9 -53.90 9.02 18.80
N LEU A 10 -53.43 8.60 19.98
CA LEU A 10 -52.07 8.86 20.44
C LEU A 10 -51.13 7.86 19.78
N SER A 11 -50.43 8.30 18.73
CA SER A 11 -49.26 7.60 18.20
C SER A 11 -48.10 7.78 19.17
N LEU A 12 -47.75 6.72 19.91
CA LEU A 12 -46.48 6.63 20.62
C LEU A 12 -45.35 6.58 19.58
N LEU A 13 -44.65 7.70 19.39
CA LEU A 13 -43.32 7.69 18.81
C LEU A 13 -42.37 7.11 19.87
N ALA A 14 -42.06 5.81 19.75
CA ALA A 14 -40.93 5.23 20.46
C ALA A 14 -39.65 5.83 19.86
N ALA A 15 -39.12 6.88 20.49
CA ALA A 15 -37.76 7.33 20.22
C ALA A 15 -36.81 6.26 20.76
N SER A 16 -36.39 5.36 19.88
CA SER A 16 -35.24 4.48 20.11
C SER A 16 -34.00 5.36 20.22
N PHE A 17 -33.66 5.79 21.44
CA PHE A 17 -32.30 6.21 21.75
C PHE A 17 -31.41 4.99 21.54
N THR A 18 -30.85 4.87 20.34
CA THR A 18 -29.64 4.08 20.18
C THR A 18 -28.60 4.76 21.05
N ALA A 19 -28.11 4.06 22.07
CA ALA A 19 -26.88 4.44 22.70
C ALA A 19 -25.87 4.64 21.57
N VAL A 20 -25.33 5.85 21.44
CA VAL A 20 -24.11 6.08 20.66
C VAL A 20 -23.06 5.25 21.40
N ASN A 21 -22.89 3.98 21.00
CA ASN A 21 -21.79 3.16 21.47
C ASN A 21 -20.54 3.96 21.13
N GLY A 22 -19.82 4.40 22.16
CA GLY A 22 -18.54 5.06 21.99
C GLY A 22 -17.71 4.22 21.03
N GLN A 23 -17.22 4.86 19.97
CA GLN A 23 -16.42 4.16 18.97
C GLN A 23 -15.14 3.68 19.66
N ASP A 24 -14.84 2.37 19.56
CA ASP A 24 -13.58 1.84 20.05
C ASP A 24 -12.43 2.62 19.39
N THR A 25 -11.58 3.22 20.22
CA THR A 25 -10.43 4.02 19.78
C THR A 25 -9.15 3.23 20.00
N LYS A 26 -8.12 3.56 19.22
CA LYS A 26 -6.78 2.97 19.36
C LYS A 26 -6.77 1.44 19.23
N LEU A 27 -7.41 0.92 18.18
CA LEU A 27 -7.63 -0.52 17.95
C LEU A 27 -6.34 -1.36 17.98
N LEU A 28 -5.20 -0.78 17.60
CA LEU A 28 -3.91 -1.46 17.56
C LEU A 28 -3.15 -1.32 18.88
N THR A 29 -2.94 -0.10 19.36
CA THR A 29 -2.12 0.11 20.58
C THR A 29 -2.83 -0.35 21.86
N SER A 30 -4.17 -0.40 21.88
CA SER A 30 -4.93 -0.95 23.01
C SER A 30 -4.72 -2.45 23.22
N LEU A 31 -4.29 -3.21 22.20
CA LEU A 31 -3.97 -4.64 22.31
C LEU A 31 -2.88 -4.94 23.34
N PHE A 32 -2.07 -3.93 23.70
CA PHE A 32 -0.98 -4.08 24.66
C PHE A 32 -1.37 -3.71 26.10
N GLY A 33 -2.63 -3.36 26.37
CA GLY A 33 -3.16 -3.20 27.73
C GLY A 33 -2.45 -2.14 28.57
N GLY A 34 -1.94 -1.08 27.94
CA GLY A 34 -1.23 0.02 28.61
C GLY A 34 0.27 -0.20 28.82
N ASN A 35 0.81 -1.36 28.43
CA ASN A 35 2.26 -1.55 28.36
C ASN A 35 2.87 -0.62 27.30
N ARG A 36 4.16 -0.30 27.47
CA ARG A 36 4.92 0.35 26.41
C ARG A 36 4.90 -0.56 25.17
N ALA A 37 4.49 0.00 24.02
CA ALA A 37 4.27 -0.77 22.81
C ALA A 37 5.53 -1.54 22.37
N GLU A 38 6.71 -0.94 22.53
CA GLU A 38 7.99 -1.58 22.21
C GLU A 38 8.25 -2.83 23.06
N ASP A 39 7.94 -2.81 24.36
CA ASP A 39 8.14 -3.96 25.26
C ASP A 39 7.19 -5.12 24.92
N ALA A 40 5.97 -4.80 24.46
CA ALA A 40 5.02 -5.78 24.00
C ALA A 40 5.42 -6.36 22.63
N LEU A 41 5.84 -5.48 21.71
CA LEU A 41 6.33 -5.85 20.38
C LEU A 41 7.59 -6.70 20.47
N ASP A 42 8.49 -6.45 21.43
CA ASP A 42 9.73 -7.23 21.52
C ASP A 42 9.46 -8.73 21.73
N LYS A 43 8.34 -9.07 22.38
CA LYS A 43 7.93 -10.45 22.66
C LYS A 43 7.29 -11.16 21.48
N ILE A 44 6.74 -10.43 20.50
CA ILE A 44 5.88 -11.01 19.45
C ILE A 44 6.35 -10.70 18.02
N LEU A 45 7.06 -9.59 17.82
CA LEU A 45 7.52 -9.17 16.51
C LEU A 45 8.75 -9.98 16.11
N VAL A 46 8.68 -10.56 14.92
CA VAL A 46 9.80 -11.27 14.28
C VAL A 46 11.11 -10.49 14.37
N ALA A 47 12.22 -11.18 14.61
CA ALA A 47 13.54 -10.55 14.71
C ALA A 47 13.97 -9.94 13.37
N CYS A 48 14.90 -8.97 13.43
CA CYS A 48 15.50 -8.38 12.23
C CYS A 48 16.08 -9.47 11.31
N GLY A 49 15.82 -9.34 10.01
CA GLY A 49 16.29 -10.30 9.00
C GLY A 49 15.56 -11.66 8.96
N GLN A 50 14.60 -11.92 9.86
CA GLN A 50 13.82 -13.16 9.89
C GLN A 50 12.40 -13.03 9.31
N PHE A 51 12.01 -11.84 8.85
CA PHE A 51 10.71 -11.65 8.22
C PHE A 51 10.67 -12.28 6.83
N GLU A 52 9.90 -13.36 6.68
CA GLU A 52 9.73 -14.11 5.43
C GLU A 52 8.24 -14.29 5.08
N PRO A 53 7.53 -13.22 4.66
CA PRO A 53 6.10 -13.27 4.41
C PRO A 53 5.72 -14.11 3.18
N LEU A 54 6.64 -14.27 2.22
CA LEU A 54 6.39 -14.93 0.94
C LEU A 54 7.62 -15.74 0.50
N PRO A 55 7.48 -16.88 -0.20
CA PRO A 55 8.60 -17.59 -0.79
C PRO A 55 9.41 -16.68 -1.75
N ARG A 56 10.75 -16.77 -1.72
CA ARG A 56 11.63 -16.03 -2.66
C ARG A 56 11.39 -16.46 -4.12
N SER A 57 11.86 -15.68 -5.10
CA SER A 57 11.69 -15.94 -6.55
C SER A 57 12.09 -17.34 -6.99
N GLY A 58 13.18 -17.89 -6.44
CA GLY A 58 13.67 -19.23 -6.78
C GLY A 58 12.80 -20.39 -6.29
N SER A 59 11.75 -20.14 -5.51
CA SER A 59 10.82 -21.17 -5.05
C SER A 59 9.94 -21.68 -6.17
N SER A 60 9.70 -23.00 -6.21
CA SER A 60 8.76 -23.57 -7.19
C SER A 60 7.31 -23.13 -6.96
N PHE A 61 7.00 -22.57 -5.78
CA PHE A 61 5.70 -21.97 -5.45
C PHE A 61 5.18 -21.08 -6.59
N TRP A 62 6.00 -20.15 -7.09
CA TRP A 62 5.59 -19.21 -8.14
C TRP A 62 5.21 -19.91 -9.45
N ARG A 63 5.90 -21.01 -9.78
CA ARG A 63 5.62 -21.82 -10.96
C ARG A 63 4.38 -22.69 -10.78
N ASP A 64 4.18 -23.23 -9.58
CA ASP A 64 3.21 -24.28 -9.31
C ASP A 64 1.84 -23.71 -8.87
N SER A 65 1.82 -22.55 -8.21
CA SER A 65 0.62 -21.91 -7.67
C SER A 65 -0.06 -20.94 -8.65
N ILE A 66 0.67 -20.43 -9.63
CA ILE A 66 0.13 -19.45 -10.60
C ILE A 66 -0.19 -20.14 -11.94
N PRO A 67 -1.44 -20.00 -12.45
CA PRO A 67 -1.82 -20.51 -13.77
C PRO A 67 -0.86 -20.07 -14.87
N GLN A 68 -0.59 -20.96 -15.84
CA GLN A 68 0.38 -20.70 -16.91
C GLN A 68 0.03 -19.45 -17.73
N SER A 69 -1.24 -19.20 -18.00
CA SER A 69 -1.71 -18.03 -18.76
C SER A 69 -1.45 -16.72 -18.01
N VAL A 70 -1.69 -16.70 -16.70
CA VAL A 70 -1.40 -15.56 -15.82
C VAL A 70 0.10 -15.28 -15.79
N ARG A 71 0.94 -16.31 -15.60
CA ARG A 71 2.41 -16.15 -15.67
C ARG A 71 2.85 -15.61 -17.02
N ARG A 72 2.31 -16.14 -18.12
CA ARG A 72 2.62 -15.67 -19.47
C ARG A 72 2.29 -14.19 -19.64
N SER A 73 1.16 -13.72 -19.11
CA SER A 73 0.77 -12.30 -19.11
C SER A 73 1.86 -11.41 -18.49
N TYR A 74 2.39 -11.79 -17.31
CA TYR A 74 3.48 -11.03 -16.66
C TYR A 74 4.81 -11.11 -17.42
N ILE A 75 5.13 -12.26 -18.00
CA ILE A 75 6.35 -12.45 -18.80
C ILE A 75 6.31 -11.54 -20.03
N GLU A 76 5.22 -11.57 -20.80
CA GLU A 76 5.01 -10.70 -21.97
C GLU A 76 5.02 -9.22 -21.59
N TYR A 77 4.54 -8.86 -20.40
CA TYR A 77 4.63 -7.50 -19.88
C TYR A 77 6.08 -7.08 -19.60
N GLY A 78 6.88 -7.93 -18.94
CA GLY A 78 8.30 -7.68 -18.71
C GLY A 78 9.11 -7.60 -20.01
N GLU A 79 8.75 -8.37 -21.03
CA GLU A 79 9.40 -8.35 -22.36
C GLU A 79 9.35 -6.97 -23.03
N ARG A 80 8.29 -6.19 -22.77
CA ARG A 80 8.16 -4.81 -23.27
C ARG A 80 9.25 -3.88 -22.71
N TYR A 81 9.92 -4.28 -21.63
CA TYR A 81 10.94 -3.49 -20.94
C TYR A 81 12.36 -4.09 -21.06
N LEU A 82 12.54 -5.18 -21.81
CA LEU A 82 13.89 -5.66 -22.13
C LEU A 82 14.64 -4.62 -22.97
N GLY A 83 15.83 -4.23 -22.51
CA GLY A 83 16.62 -3.19 -23.17
C GLY A 83 16.04 -1.77 -23.03
N VAL A 84 15.09 -1.54 -22.11
CA VAL A 84 14.54 -0.21 -21.88
C VAL A 84 15.63 0.80 -21.51
N SER A 85 15.53 2.00 -22.05
CA SER A 85 16.35 3.13 -21.60
C SER A 85 15.78 3.69 -20.31
N TRP A 86 16.61 3.82 -19.28
CA TRP A 86 16.23 4.46 -18.01
C TRP A 86 16.21 5.98 -18.18
N PRO A 87 15.04 6.65 -18.21
CA PRO A 87 14.96 8.07 -18.54
C PRO A 87 15.78 8.91 -17.56
N VAL A 88 16.57 9.88 -18.00
CA VAL A 88 17.18 10.87 -17.09
C VAL A 88 16.05 11.66 -16.41
N LEU A 89 16.28 12.13 -15.18
CA LEU A 89 15.37 13.04 -14.47
C LEU A 89 15.98 14.44 -14.49
N PRO A 90 15.63 15.31 -15.45
CA PRO A 90 16.21 16.65 -15.54
C PRO A 90 15.81 17.48 -14.32
N VAL A 91 16.78 18.16 -13.71
CA VAL A 91 16.53 19.08 -12.61
C VAL A 91 15.59 20.22 -13.01
N THR A 92 15.63 20.63 -14.28
CA THR A 92 14.73 21.64 -14.83
C THR A 92 13.28 21.19 -14.79
N GLU A 93 12.98 19.93 -15.13
CA GLU A 93 11.63 19.36 -15.02
C GLU A 93 11.14 19.28 -13.57
N PHE A 94 12.03 18.99 -12.61
CA PHE A 94 11.67 19.04 -11.18
C PHE A 94 11.34 20.48 -10.74
N ALA A 95 12.15 21.46 -11.16
CA ALA A 95 11.99 22.85 -10.77
C ALA A 95 10.70 23.48 -11.30
N ARG A 96 10.13 22.95 -12.39
CA ARG A 96 8.91 23.48 -13.01
C ARG A 96 7.75 23.67 -12.03
N PHE A 97 7.57 22.76 -11.08
CA PHE A 97 6.50 22.93 -10.09
C PHE A 97 6.59 24.24 -9.31
N LYS A 98 7.81 24.72 -9.01
CA LYS A 98 8.01 26.00 -8.31
C LYS A 98 7.97 27.21 -9.24
N THR A 99 8.15 27.02 -10.55
CA THR A 99 8.17 28.12 -11.52
C THR A 99 6.81 28.31 -12.21
N ASP A 100 6.14 27.25 -12.62
CA ASP A 100 4.88 27.26 -13.40
C ASP A 100 3.80 26.30 -12.86
N GLY A 101 4.06 25.60 -11.75
CA GLY A 101 3.11 24.65 -11.15
C GLY A 101 3.04 23.28 -11.84
N ASN A 102 3.81 23.05 -12.90
CA ASN A 102 3.83 21.76 -13.59
C ASN A 102 4.63 20.72 -12.80
N ARG A 103 3.93 19.70 -12.29
CA ARG A 103 4.54 18.50 -11.68
C ARG A 103 4.55 17.28 -12.61
N THR A 104 3.63 17.23 -13.57
CA THR A 104 3.35 16.03 -14.37
C THR A 104 4.50 15.64 -15.32
N GLY A 105 5.30 16.62 -15.76
CA GLY A 105 6.50 16.37 -16.57
C GLY A 105 7.51 15.48 -15.83
N TYR A 106 7.84 15.84 -14.58
CA TYR A 106 8.73 15.05 -13.73
C TYR A 106 8.11 13.71 -13.32
N GLU A 107 6.84 13.71 -12.92
CA GLU A 107 6.12 12.48 -12.52
C GLU A 107 6.13 11.43 -13.62
N ARG A 108 5.85 11.81 -14.87
CA ARG A 108 5.88 10.90 -16.01
C ARG A 108 7.23 10.19 -16.15
N LEU A 109 8.34 10.92 -15.99
CA LEU A 109 9.70 10.36 -16.09
C LEU A 109 10.03 9.47 -14.88
N SER A 110 9.74 9.96 -13.67
CA SER A 110 9.99 9.26 -12.41
C SER A 110 9.19 7.95 -12.31
N PHE A 111 7.91 7.99 -12.68
CA PHE A 111 7.01 6.83 -12.60
C PHE A 111 7.30 5.81 -13.70
N ALA A 112 7.78 6.25 -14.87
CA ALA A 112 8.20 5.33 -15.94
C ALA A 112 9.34 4.41 -15.48
N ARG A 113 10.32 4.92 -14.72
CA ARG A 113 11.38 4.07 -14.12
C ARG A 113 10.80 3.01 -13.18
N ARG A 114 9.95 3.42 -12.24
CA ARG A 114 9.33 2.52 -11.24
C ARG A 114 8.47 1.45 -11.91
N ARG A 115 7.70 1.83 -12.93
CA ARG A 115 6.90 0.91 -13.75
C ARG A 115 7.75 -0.12 -14.47
N ALA A 116 8.83 0.31 -15.14
CA ALA A 116 9.75 -0.60 -15.81
C ALA A 116 10.38 -1.59 -14.83
N LEU A 117 10.82 -1.13 -13.65
CA LEU A 117 11.36 -2.01 -12.61
C LEU A 117 10.31 -3.02 -12.13
N ALA A 118 9.10 -2.56 -11.79
CA ALA A 118 8.02 -3.41 -11.32
C ALA A 118 7.59 -4.47 -12.35
N ALA A 119 7.62 -4.13 -13.64
CA ALA A 119 7.34 -5.04 -14.76
C ALA A 119 8.40 -6.14 -14.88
N LEU A 120 9.69 -5.75 -14.87
CA LEU A 120 10.80 -6.69 -14.97
C LEU A 120 10.83 -7.65 -13.77
N VAL A 121 10.55 -7.15 -12.56
CA VAL A 121 10.57 -7.96 -11.33
C VAL A 121 9.46 -9.01 -11.33
N VAL A 122 8.22 -8.64 -11.64
CA VAL A 122 7.12 -9.62 -11.68
C VAL A 122 7.33 -10.66 -12.78
N ALA A 123 7.92 -10.27 -13.92
CA ALA A 123 8.26 -11.17 -15.01
C ALA A 123 9.37 -12.17 -14.61
N GLU A 124 10.41 -11.72 -13.90
CA GLU A 124 11.45 -12.61 -13.39
C GLU A 124 10.90 -13.61 -12.37
N ILE A 125 10.01 -13.17 -11.47
CA ILE A 125 9.35 -14.07 -10.50
C ILE A 125 8.47 -15.10 -11.22
N ALA A 126 7.76 -14.70 -12.28
CA ALA A 126 6.91 -15.59 -13.06
C ALA A 126 7.70 -16.59 -13.93
N GLU A 127 8.87 -16.20 -14.44
CA GLU A 127 9.67 -17.00 -15.39
C GLU A 127 10.79 -17.80 -14.74
N GLY A 128 11.57 -17.19 -13.84
CA GLY A 128 12.72 -17.78 -13.16
C GLY A 128 13.89 -18.17 -14.08
N ARG A 129 14.13 -17.42 -15.16
CA ARG A 129 15.19 -17.71 -16.16
C ARG A 129 16.31 -16.67 -16.22
N HIS A 130 16.30 -15.69 -15.32
CA HIS A 130 17.36 -14.69 -15.14
C HIS A 130 17.58 -13.71 -16.29
N ARG A 131 16.82 -13.79 -17.39
CA ARG A 131 16.98 -12.88 -18.53
C ARG A 131 16.52 -11.45 -18.24
N PHE A 132 15.68 -11.23 -17.22
CA PHE A 132 15.26 -9.89 -16.81
C PHE A 132 16.22 -9.26 -15.79
N VAL A 133 17.03 -10.07 -15.10
CA VAL A 133 17.95 -9.63 -14.03
C VAL A 133 18.87 -8.46 -14.44
N PRO A 134 19.50 -8.44 -15.64
CA PRO A 134 20.30 -7.28 -16.04
C PRO A 134 19.50 -5.96 -16.07
N GLY A 135 18.25 -6.01 -16.54
CA GLY A 135 17.35 -4.86 -16.54
C GLY A 135 16.98 -4.43 -15.13
N ILE A 136 16.70 -5.39 -14.23
CA ILE A 136 16.35 -5.14 -12.83
C ILE A 136 17.50 -4.47 -12.09
N VAL A 137 18.73 -4.98 -12.25
CA VAL A 137 19.95 -4.42 -11.65
C VAL A 137 20.18 -2.97 -12.12
N ASN A 138 20.05 -2.72 -13.43
CA ASN A 138 20.17 -1.38 -13.98
C ASN A 138 19.07 -0.43 -13.47
N GLY A 139 17.84 -0.93 -13.31
CA GLY A 139 16.72 -0.18 -12.76
C GLY A 139 16.90 0.19 -11.30
N LEU A 140 17.35 -0.77 -10.48
CA LEU A 140 17.71 -0.54 -9.08
C LEU A 140 18.78 0.54 -9.00
N GLN A 141 19.87 0.41 -9.75
CA GLN A 141 20.93 1.42 -9.80
C GLN A 141 20.37 2.79 -10.21
N ALA A 142 19.55 2.87 -11.26
CA ALA A 142 18.96 4.13 -11.73
C ALA A 142 18.11 4.83 -10.66
N LEU A 143 17.34 4.07 -9.87
CA LEU A 143 16.58 4.59 -8.72
C LEU A 143 17.49 5.02 -7.57
N LEU A 144 18.54 4.25 -7.26
CA LEU A 144 19.49 4.55 -6.18
C LEU A 144 20.35 5.80 -6.48
N GLU A 145 20.51 6.18 -7.75
CA GLU A 145 21.16 7.43 -8.18
C GLU A 145 20.26 8.67 -8.10
N GLU A 146 18.93 8.53 -7.92
CA GLU A 146 18.05 9.69 -7.77
C GLU A 146 18.42 10.47 -6.50
N THR A 147 18.45 11.80 -6.51
CA THR A 147 18.79 12.58 -5.30
C THR A 147 17.74 12.43 -4.19
N TRP A 148 16.46 12.30 -4.57
CA TRP A 148 15.32 12.09 -3.69
C TRP A 148 14.21 11.33 -4.44
N TRP A 149 13.45 10.48 -3.73
CA TRP A 149 12.48 9.55 -4.34
C TRP A 149 11.04 10.07 -4.44
N GLY A 150 10.75 11.25 -3.89
CA GLY A 150 9.43 11.86 -3.97
C GLY A 150 9.22 12.66 -5.26
N ILE A 151 8.25 13.56 -5.23
CA ILE A 151 7.85 14.40 -6.37
C ILE A 151 7.94 15.90 -6.03
N PRO A 152 8.11 16.79 -7.02
CA PRO A 152 8.35 18.21 -6.76
C PRO A 152 7.20 18.91 -6.03
N ALA A 153 5.97 18.40 -6.14
CA ALA A 153 4.81 18.94 -5.44
C ALA A 153 4.88 18.82 -3.91
N HIS A 154 5.64 17.84 -3.42
CA HIS A 154 5.79 17.55 -1.99
C HIS A 154 7.13 18.02 -1.42
N TYR A 155 7.89 18.77 -2.21
CA TYR A 155 9.21 19.26 -1.83
C TYR A 155 9.21 20.77 -1.71
N ASN A 156 9.92 21.30 -0.71
CA ASN A 156 9.92 22.74 -0.46
C ASN A 156 10.80 23.51 -1.43
N LYS A 157 11.90 22.90 -1.90
CA LYS A 157 12.90 23.55 -2.77
C LYS A 157 12.62 23.28 -4.26
N PRO A 158 13.09 24.16 -5.17
CA PRO A 158 12.97 23.95 -6.61
C PRO A 158 13.90 22.84 -7.14
N VAL A 159 14.85 22.35 -6.32
CA VAL A 159 15.79 21.30 -6.69
C VAL A 159 15.95 20.36 -5.49
N PRO A 160 15.95 19.03 -5.68
CA PRO A 160 16.23 18.09 -4.60
C PRO A 160 17.67 18.24 -4.13
N VAL A 161 17.90 18.21 -2.82
CA VAL A 161 19.24 18.22 -2.24
C VAL A 161 19.49 16.94 -1.47
N TYR A 162 20.75 16.54 -1.38
CA TYR A 162 21.14 15.25 -0.81
C TYR A 162 20.70 15.09 0.65
N GLU A 163 20.76 16.16 1.45
CA GLU A 163 20.50 16.14 2.89
C GLU A 163 19.01 16.10 3.24
N ASP A 164 18.15 16.66 2.39
CA ASP A 164 16.72 16.77 2.65
C ASP A 164 15.99 15.59 2.01
N GLN A 165 15.80 14.56 2.84
CA GLN A 165 15.08 13.33 2.53
C GLN A 165 13.71 13.32 3.23
N THR A 166 12.95 14.41 3.09
CA THR A 166 11.57 14.48 3.58
C THR A 166 10.76 13.28 3.07
N VAL A 167 10.06 12.59 3.99
CA VAL A 167 9.26 11.40 3.67
C VAL A 167 7.88 11.83 3.20
N ASP A 168 7.61 11.58 1.92
CA ASP A 168 6.31 11.75 1.27
C ASP A 168 5.78 10.40 0.74
N LEU A 169 4.59 10.45 0.14
CA LEU A 169 3.91 9.29 -0.48
C LEU A 169 4.85 8.50 -1.41
N PHE A 170 5.51 9.21 -2.33
CA PHE A 170 6.25 8.59 -3.44
C PHE A 170 7.66 8.19 -3.03
N ASN A 171 8.29 8.88 -2.08
CA ASN A 171 9.49 8.45 -1.41
C ASN A 171 9.26 7.08 -0.75
N ALA A 172 8.19 6.97 0.04
CA ALA A 172 7.83 5.74 0.71
C ALA A 172 7.50 4.62 -0.29
N GLU A 173 6.64 4.88 -1.28
CA GLU A 173 6.26 3.87 -2.29
C GLU A 173 7.44 3.40 -3.15
N THR A 174 8.41 4.27 -3.45
CA THR A 174 9.66 3.88 -4.12
C THR A 174 10.50 2.98 -3.24
N ALA A 175 10.66 3.33 -1.96
CA ALA A 175 11.40 2.51 -1.01
C ALA A 175 10.75 1.13 -0.85
N GLY A 176 9.42 1.05 -0.80
CA GLY A 176 8.66 -0.19 -0.78
C GLY A 176 8.94 -1.06 -1.99
N LEU A 177 8.88 -0.49 -3.21
CA LEU A 177 9.23 -1.22 -4.45
C LEU A 177 10.66 -1.78 -4.38
N VAL A 178 11.64 -0.97 -3.95
CA VAL A 178 13.05 -1.39 -3.85
C VAL A 178 13.23 -2.47 -2.78
N ALA A 179 12.59 -2.34 -1.61
CA ALA A 179 12.65 -3.31 -0.53
C ALA A 179 12.08 -4.67 -0.96
N TRP A 180 10.89 -4.67 -1.57
CA TRP A 180 10.27 -5.89 -2.10
C TRP A 180 11.08 -6.50 -3.25
N THR A 181 11.66 -5.69 -4.13
CA THR A 181 12.57 -6.19 -5.16
C THR A 181 13.78 -6.89 -4.54
N SER A 182 14.43 -6.25 -3.57
CA SER A 182 15.59 -6.83 -2.87
C SER A 182 15.23 -8.06 -2.04
N TYR A 183 14.01 -8.11 -1.49
CA TYR A 183 13.48 -9.26 -0.79
C TYR A 183 13.28 -10.43 -1.76
N MET A 184 12.52 -10.22 -2.83
CA MET A 184 12.12 -11.30 -3.74
C MET A 184 13.30 -11.89 -4.49
N LEU A 185 14.19 -11.04 -5.00
CA LEU A 185 15.31 -11.39 -5.88
C LEU A 185 16.66 -11.34 -5.18
N ARG A 186 16.69 -11.68 -3.87
CA ARG A 186 17.90 -11.59 -3.04
C ARG A 186 19.07 -12.35 -3.68
N ALA A 187 18.83 -13.59 -4.12
CA ALA A 187 19.88 -14.46 -4.65
C ALA A 187 20.43 -13.92 -5.99
N GLU A 188 19.55 -13.44 -6.85
CA GLU A 188 19.88 -12.88 -8.16
C GLU A 188 20.67 -11.57 -8.03
N ILE A 189 20.27 -10.70 -7.09
CA ILE A 189 20.97 -9.44 -6.80
C ILE A 189 22.33 -9.71 -6.16
N ASP A 190 22.41 -10.62 -5.17
CA ASP A 190 23.68 -10.97 -4.52
C ASP A 190 24.65 -11.66 -5.50
N SER A 191 24.13 -12.46 -6.44
CA SER A 191 24.91 -13.08 -7.52
C SER A 191 25.53 -12.03 -8.46
N PHE A 192 24.78 -10.99 -8.81
CA PHE A 192 25.34 -9.86 -9.57
C PHE A 192 26.35 -9.07 -8.75
N SER A 193 25.96 -8.60 -7.55
CA SER A 193 26.84 -7.92 -6.62
C SER A 193 26.22 -7.76 -5.24
N PRO A 194 26.82 -8.32 -4.16
CA PRO A 194 26.36 -8.06 -2.80
C PRO A 194 26.56 -6.58 -2.39
N LEU A 195 27.40 -5.83 -3.11
CA LEU A 195 27.55 -4.38 -2.91
C LEU A 195 26.27 -3.63 -3.27
N LEU A 196 25.55 -4.08 -4.30
CA LEU A 196 24.29 -3.48 -4.70
C LEU A 196 23.24 -3.65 -3.59
N ARG A 197 23.15 -4.84 -2.99
CA ARG A 197 22.23 -5.07 -1.86
C ARG A 197 22.59 -4.20 -0.64
N ARG A 198 23.88 -4.09 -0.30
CA ARG A 198 24.32 -3.17 0.77
C ARG A 198 23.96 -1.72 0.47
N ARG A 199 24.06 -1.30 -0.80
CA ARG A 199 23.65 0.03 -1.23
C ARG A 199 22.14 0.23 -1.11
N ILE A 200 21.33 -0.77 -1.46
CA ILE A 200 19.87 -0.75 -1.26
C ILE A 200 19.54 -0.50 0.21
N ASP A 201 20.12 -1.29 1.12
CA ASP A 201 19.89 -1.14 2.56
C ASP A 201 20.30 0.26 3.05
N SER A 202 21.45 0.77 2.60
CA SER A 202 21.94 2.11 2.95
C SER A 202 21.03 3.23 2.44
N GLU A 203 20.55 3.16 1.19
CA GLU A 203 19.67 4.18 0.62
C GLU A 203 18.26 4.14 1.23
N ILE A 204 17.68 2.96 1.49
CA ILE A 204 16.40 2.85 2.21
C ILE A 204 16.54 3.42 3.62
N ASN A 205 17.64 3.10 4.32
CA ASN A 205 17.91 3.63 5.65
C ASN A 205 18.04 5.16 5.65
N ARG A 206 18.78 5.71 4.69
CA ARG A 206 19.02 7.16 4.55
C ARG A 206 17.76 7.94 4.17
N ARG A 207 16.98 7.40 3.22
CA ARG A 207 15.87 8.12 2.57
C ARG A 207 14.53 7.94 3.27
N LEU A 208 14.34 6.83 3.97
CA LEU A 208 13.06 6.49 4.59
C LEU A 208 13.19 6.13 6.08
N LEU A 209 13.95 5.09 6.45
CA LEU A 209 13.90 4.55 7.83
C LEU A 209 14.33 5.60 8.87
N ARG A 210 15.49 6.23 8.68
CA ARG A 210 16.00 7.26 9.61
C ARG A 210 15.11 8.51 9.64
N PRO A 211 14.74 9.14 8.50
CA PRO A 211 13.88 10.32 8.53
C PRO A 211 12.49 10.03 9.10
N ALA A 212 11.87 8.91 8.74
CA ALA A 212 10.56 8.51 9.24
C ALA A 212 10.60 8.24 10.75
N LEU A 213 11.61 7.54 11.28
CA LEU A 213 11.71 7.28 12.72
C LEU A 213 12.00 8.56 13.52
N LYS A 214 12.90 9.42 13.03
CA LYS A 214 13.37 10.62 13.72
C LYS A 214 12.35 11.76 13.73
N THR A 215 11.59 11.92 12.64
CA THR A 215 10.80 13.13 12.41
C THR A 215 9.34 12.89 12.75
N ASP A 216 8.76 13.83 13.48
CA ASP A 216 7.34 13.82 13.80
C ASP A 216 6.51 14.48 12.68
N TYR A 217 6.38 13.77 11.56
CA TYR A 217 5.63 14.27 10.40
C TYR A 217 4.13 14.41 10.70
N TRP A 218 3.52 15.47 10.15
CA TRP A 218 2.08 15.74 10.29
C TRP A 218 1.22 14.55 9.84
N TRP A 219 1.63 13.83 8.79
CA TRP A 219 0.86 12.71 8.24
C TRP A 219 0.71 11.55 9.23
N LYS A 220 1.58 11.42 10.24
CA LYS A 220 1.42 10.42 11.30
C LYS A 220 0.19 10.66 12.17
N ARG A 221 -0.30 11.90 12.21
CA ARG A 221 -1.51 12.30 12.95
C ARG A 221 -2.69 12.59 12.04
N ALA A 222 -2.56 12.34 10.75
CA ALA A 222 -3.58 12.68 9.79
C ALA A 222 -4.61 11.56 9.65
N GLY A 223 -5.88 11.95 9.55
CA GLY A 223 -7.02 11.07 9.30
C GLY A 223 -7.31 10.82 7.82
N MET A 224 -6.30 10.88 6.96
CA MET A 224 -6.42 10.83 5.49
C MET A 224 -5.41 9.84 4.89
N ASN A 225 -5.51 9.59 3.58
CA ASN A 225 -4.74 8.60 2.82
C ASN A 225 -3.22 8.65 3.05
N TRP A 226 -2.65 9.84 3.30
CA TRP A 226 -1.21 10.01 3.52
C TRP A 226 -0.68 9.14 4.65
N ASN A 227 -1.48 8.93 5.68
CA ASN A 227 -1.09 8.15 6.85
C ASN A 227 -0.89 6.67 6.49
N PRO A 228 -1.93 5.88 6.13
CA PRO A 228 -1.77 4.47 5.85
C PRO A 228 -0.93 4.20 4.60
N TRP A 229 -0.91 5.08 3.60
CA TRP A 229 -0.10 4.91 2.39
C TRP A 229 1.40 5.00 2.70
N ILE A 230 1.84 5.99 3.48
CA ILE A 230 3.25 6.06 3.90
C ILE A 230 3.56 4.94 4.89
N ALA A 231 2.66 4.70 5.85
CA ALA A 231 2.84 3.68 6.88
C ALA A 231 3.03 2.26 6.30
N SER A 232 2.29 1.88 5.25
CA SER A 232 2.40 0.54 4.65
C SER A 232 3.76 0.28 4.03
N ASN A 233 4.30 1.28 3.34
CA ASN A 233 5.63 1.20 2.73
C ASN A 233 6.74 1.31 3.79
N TRP A 234 6.55 2.16 4.80
CA TRP A 234 7.48 2.25 5.92
C TRP A 234 7.56 0.94 6.70
N LEU A 235 6.41 0.32 7.00
CA LEU A 235 6.35 -0.97 7.67
C LEU A 235 7.06 -2.06 6.87
N ALA A 236 6.79 -2.17 5.56
CA ALA A 236 7.47 -3.13 4.71
C ALA A 236 9.00 -2.94 4.74
N CYS A 237 9.48 -1.71 4.65
CA CYS A 237 10.91 -1.41 4.72
C CYS A 237 11.51 -1.71 6.10
N VAL A 238 10.80 -1.44 7.20
CA VAL A 238 11.25 -1.78 8.56
C VAL A 238 11.39 -3.29 8.71
N LEU A 239 10.40 -4.07 8.24
CA LEU A 239 10.42 -5.52 8.38
C LEU A 239 11.48 -6.20 7.49
N ILE A 240 11.79 -5.62 6.32
CA ILE A 240 12.72 -6.22 5.34
C ILE A 240 14.16 -5.71 5.50
N CYS A 241 14.36 -4.43 5.80
CA CYS A 241 15.65 -3.73 5.66
C CYS A 241 16.19 -3.12 6.96
N GLU A 242 15.43 -3.07 8.06
CA GLU A 242 15.99 -2.62 9.36
C GLU A 242 16.76 -3.76 10.02
N HIS A 243 17.98 -3.45 10.46
CA HIS A 243 18.93 -4.41 11.04
C HIS A 243 19.22 -4.13 12.52
N ASP A 244 18.59 -3.10 13.09
CA ASP A 244 18.70 -2.68 14.48
C ASP A 244 17.36 -2.91 15.20
N ARG A 245 17.39 -3.77 16.24
CA ARG A 245 16.18 -4.20 16.93
C ARG A 245 15.44 -3.06 17.61
N ASP A 246 16.14 -2.15 18.26
CA ASP A 246 15.52 -1.03 18.96
C ASP A 246 14.83 -0.07 17.98
N ARG A 247 15.48 0.22 16.84
CA ARG A 247 14.85 1.01 15.76
C ARG A 247 13.66 0.28 15.14
N GLN A 248 13.74 -1.03 14.95
CA GLN A 248 12.64 -1.84 14.42
C GLN A 248 11.40 -1.72 15.32
N LEU A 249 11.57 -1.95 16.63
CA LEU A 249 10.49 -1.87 17.60
C LEU A 249 9.90 -0.46 17.70
N ALA A 250 10.74 0.56 17.78
CA ALA A 250 10.31 1.95 17.84
C ALA A 250 9.54 2.37 16.58
N ALA A 251 9.99 1.95 15.39
CA ALA A 251 9.31 2.25 14.14
C ALA A 251 7.94 1.58 14.07
N VAL A 252 7.84 0.28 14.40
CA VAL A 252 6.56 -0.44 14.39
C VAL A 252 5.57 0.15 15.40
N ALA A 253 6.03 0.53 16.60
CA ALA A 253 5.21 1.21 17.58
C ALA A 253 4.65 2.56 17.08
N GLN A 254 5.51 3.38 16.43
CA GLN A 254 5.07 4.64 15.81
C GLN A 254 4.07 4.42 14.67
N ILE A 255 4.29 3.39 13.85
CA ILE A 255 3.38 3.01 12.76
C ILE A 255 2.02 2.61 13.33
N MET A 256 1.96 1.75 14.35
CA MET A 256 0.68 1.36 14.98
C MET A 256 -0.06 2.56 15.56
N THR A 257 0.66 3.50 16.17
CA THR A 257 0.07 4.75 16.70
C THR A 257 -0.48 5.65 15.58
N ALA A 258 0.23 5.75 14.46
CA ALA A 258 -0.22 6.52 13.31
C ALA A 258 -1.48 5.89 12.70
N LEU A 259 -1.50 4.56 12.56
CA LEU A 259 -2.66 3.81 12.06
C LEU A 259 -3.86 3.92 12.99
N ASP A 260 -3.65 3.94 14.31
CA ASP A 260 -4.72 4.22 15.27
C ASP A 260 -5.34 5.59 15.01
N THR A 261 -4.51 6.63 14.79
CA THR A 261 -5.00 7.98 14.46
C THR A 261 -5.84 7.99 13.18
N PHE A 262 -5.39 7.27 12.14
CA PHE A 262 -6.14 7.11 10.90
C PHE A 262 -7.45 6.36 11.12
N THR A 263 -7.44 5.24 11.85
CA THR A 263 -8.68 4.52 12.11
C THR A 263 -9.62 5.37 12.93
N ASP A 264 -9.16 6.03 13.99
CA ASP A 264 -9.97 6.81 14.91
C ASP A 264 -10.68 7.99 14.23
N SER A 265 -10.12 8.55 13.16
CA SER A 265 -10.78 9.60 12.37
C SER A 265 -11.89 9.10 11.45
N TYR A 266 -11.91 7.79 11.12
CA TYR A 266 -12.96 7.23 10.27
C TYR A 266 -14.26 7.00 11.04
N PRO A 267 -15.44 7.31 10.45
CA PRO A 267 -16.72 6.97 11.04
C PRO A 267 -16.90 5.46 11.19
N ALA A 268 -17.83 5.05 12.06
CA ALA A 268 -18.04 3.64 12.40
C ALA A 268 -18.53 2.79 11.20
N ASP A 269 -19.15 3.41 10.20
CA ASP A 269 -19.60 2.76 8.97
C ASP A 269 -18.50 2.60 7.91
N GLY A 270 -17.29 3.10 8.20
CA GLY A 270 -16.12 3.01 7.32
C GLY A 270 -16.13 3.97 6.14
N GLY A 271 -16.99 4.99 6.15
CA GLY A 271 -17.01 6.05 5.14
C GLY A 271 -15.64 6.72 4.93
N CYS A 272 -15.24 6.86 3.67
CA CYS A 272 -14.01 7.58 3.28
C CYS A 272 -14.37 8.98 2.78
N ASP A 273 -14.14 10.00 3.60
CA ASP A 273 -14.49 11.39 3.26
C ASP A 273 -13.72 11.96 2.07
N GLU A 274 -12.58 11.35 1.73
CA GLU A 274 -11.77 11.69 0.54
C GLU A 274 -12.42 11.21 -0.77
N GLY A 275 -13.49 10.41 -0.69
CA GLY A 275 -14.21 9.88 -1.83
C GLY A 275 -13.87 8.43 -2.17
N SER A 276 -14.66 7.86 -3.08
CA SER A 276 -14.59 6.45 -3.50
C SER A 276 -13.22 6.04 -4.05
N ASN A 277 -12.56 6.91 -4.80
CA ASN A 277 -11.29 6.57 -5.45
C ASN A 277 -10.08 6.63 -4.52
N TYR A 278 -10.17 7.35 -3.39
CA TYR A 278 -9.11 7.34 -2.38
C TYR A 278 -9.13 6.11 -1.49
N TRP A 279 -10.19 5.30 -1.52
CA TRP A 279 -10.27 4.05 -0.76
C TRP A 279 -9.04 3.14 -0.99
N ASP A 280 -8.54 3.06 -2.23
CA ASP A 280 -7.35 2.26 -2.60
C ASP A 280 -6.08 2.69 -1.85
N ARG A 281 -5.94 4.00 -1.59
CA ARG A 281 -4.79 4.60 -0.90
C ARG A 281 -5.06 4.99 0.54
N ALA A 282 -6.27 4.75 1.02
CA ALA A 282 -6.66 4.91 2.40
C ALA A 282 -6.88 3.53 3.07
N ALA A 283 -8.12 3.05 3.15
CA ALA A 283 -8.48 1.78 3.80
C ALA A 283 -7.73 0.55 3.22
N ALA A 284 -7.48 0.50 1.92
CA ALA A 284 -6.67 -0.58 1.34
C ALA A 284 -5.19 -0.52 1.75
N SER A 285 -4.62 0.67 1.95
CA SER A 285 -3.26 0.80 2.50
C SER A 285 -3.20 0.49 4.00
N LEU A 286 -4.30 0.72 4.74
CA LEU A 286 -4.45 0.22 6.10
C LEU A 286 -4.41 -1.31 6.11
N PHE A 287 -5.13 -1.97 5.19
CA PHE A 287 -5.05 -3.43 5.04
C PHE A 287 -3.62 -3.92 4.78
N ASP A 288 -2.87 -3.26 3.90
CA ASP A 288 -1.47 -3.61 3.65
C ASP A 288 -0.67 -3.63 4.97
N CYS A 289 -0.88 -2.64 5.85
CA CYS A 289 -0.26 -2.60 7.17
C CYS A 289 -0.72 -3.75 8.09
N LEU A 290 -2.04 -3.97 8.18
CA LEU A 290 -2.63 -4.98 9.05
C LEU A 290 -2.19 -6.40 8.66
N ASN A 291 -2.12 -6.68 7.35
CA ASN A 291 -1.64 -7.95 6.85
C ASN A 291 -0.17 -8.17 7.21
N LEU A 292 0.69 -7.16 7.02
CA LEU A 292 2.11 -7.24 7.39
C LEU A 292 2.31 -7.40 8.91
N LEU A 293 1.58 -6.66 9.73
CA LEU A 293 1.61 -6.81 11.20
C LEU A 293 1.17 -8.21 11.63
N ARG A 294 0.09 -8.73 11.03
CA ARG A 294 -0.40 -10.09 11.30
C ARG A 294 0.66 -11.13 10.99
N VAL A 295 1.31 -11.06 9.82
CA VAL A 295 2.37 -12.01 9.45
C VAL A 295 3.60 -11.85 10.35
N ALA A 296 4.06 -10.62 10.58
CA ALA A 296 5.26 -10.33 11.36
C ALA A 296 5.14 -10.65 12.86
N THR A 297 3.91 -10.79 13.38
CA THR A 297 3.63 -11.09 14.79
C THR A 297 3.05 -12.49 15.01
N GLY A 298 3.04 -13.36 13.99
CA GLY A 298 2.45 -14.70 14.12
C GLY A 298 0.96 -14.64 14.48
N CYS A 299 0.22 -13.71 13.89
CA CYS A 299 -1.20 -13.41 14.14
C CYS A 299 -1.54 -12.87 15.54
N ARG A 300 -0.56 -12.38 16.31
CA ARG A 300 -0.82 -11.77 17.64
C ARG A 300 -1.33 -10.33 17.56
N VAL A 301 -1.04 -9.61 16.48
CA VAL A 301 -1.69 -8.35 16.11
C VAL A 301 -2.62 -8.63 14.94
N ASP A 302 -3.91 -8.77 15.21
CA ASP A 302 -4.95 -9.02 14.21
C ASP A 302 -6.27 -8.37 14.66
N ILE A 303 -6.77 -7.44 13.84
CA ILE A 303 -8.03 -6.72 14.08
C ILE A 303 -8.99 -6.86 12.89
N GLY A 304 -8.79 -7.84 12.01
CA GLY A 304 -9.60 -8.02 10.79
C GLY A 304 -11.06 -8.36 11.07
N SER A 305 -11.35 -8.95 12.23
CA SER A 305 -12.71 -9.25 12.70
C SER A 305 -13.44 -8.03 13.27
N HIS A 306 -12.73 -6.93 13.55
CA HIS A 306 -13.31 -5.75 14.15
C HIS A 306 -14.34 -5.10 13.20
N PRO A 307 -15.57 -4.79 13.66
CA PRO A 307 -16.64 -4.29 12.79
C PRO A 307 -16.25 -3.06 11.97
N LYS A 308 -15.49 -2.14 12.55
CA LYS A 308 -14.99 -0.94 11.86
C LYS A 308 -14.07 -1.27 10.68
N ILE A 309 -13.16 -2.24 10.84
CA ILE A 309 -12.25 -2.66 9.77
C ILE A 309 -13.03 -3.33 8.63
N ARG A 310 -14.03 -4.15 8.97
CA ARG A 310 -14.97 -4.73 7.99
C ARG A 310 -15.75 -3.66 7.25
N ALA A 311 -16.22 -2.62 7.96
CA ALA A 311 -16.98 -1.53 7.38
C ALA A 311 -16.13 -0.70 6.40
N MET A 312 -14.89 -0.37 6.79
CA MET A 312 -13.90 0.31 5.94
C MET A 312 -13.55 -0.51 4.70
N ALA A 313 -13.40 -1.83 4.82
CA ALA A 313 -13.20 -2.71 3.68
C ALA A 313 -14.40 -2.66 2.71
N GLY A 314 -15.61 -2.82 3.26
CA GLY A 314 -16.83 -2.92 2.46
C GLY A 314 -17.29 -1.61 1.81
N TYR A 315 -16.73 -0.47 2.19
CA TYR A 315 -17.01 0.82 1.54
C TYR A 315 -16.80 0.78 0.02
N ALA A 316 -15.75 0.10 -0.45
CA ALA A 316 -15.42 0.01 -1.88
C ALA A 316 -16.56 -0.50 -2.76
N TYR A 317 -17.16 -1.64 -2.40
CA TYR A 317 -18.24 -2.23 -3.18
C TYR A 317 -19.60 -1.61 -2.85
N LYS A 318 -19.79 -1.04 -1.65
CA LYS A 318 -21.03 -0.31 -1.29
C LYS A 318 -21.22 0.95 -2.12
N LEU A 319 -20.13 1.57 -2.57
CA LEU A 319 -20.17 2.74 -3.44
C LEU A 319 -20.28 2.37 -4.92
N TYR A 320 -20.30 1.08 -5.28
CA TYR A 320 -20.45 0.65 -6.66
C TYR A 320 -21.87 0.93 -7.17
N ALA A 321 -21.97 1.68 -8.27
CA ALA A 321 -23.23 2.10 -8.86
C ALA A 321 -23.62 1.30 -10.13
N GLY A 322 -22.79 0.34 -10.54
CA GLY A 322 -22.98 -0.45 -11.77
C GLY A 322 -22.05 -0.02 -12.92
N ASP A 323 -21.84 -0.90 -13.90
CA ASP A 323 -21.04 -0.66 -15.11
C ASP A 323 -19.65 -0.04 -14.90
N GLY A 324 -18.97 -0.44 -13.82
CA GLY A 324 -17.64 0.10 -13.48
C GLY A 324 -17.68 1.51 -12.88
N ARG A 325 -18.86 2.06 -12.58
CA ARG A 325 -19.07 3.38 -11.98
C ARG A 325 -19.27 3.28 -10.47
N CYS A 326 -19.03 4.38 -9.77
CA CYS A 326 -19.23 4.51 -8.34
C CYS A 326 -19.97 5.80 -7.99
N VAL A 327 -20.45 5.91 -6.76
CA VAL A 327 -20.90 7.21 -6.25
C VAL A 327 -19.68 8.14 -6.21
N ASN A 328 -19.77 9.27 -6.90
CA ASN A 328 -18.67 10.21 -7.10
C ASN A 328 -18.88 11.46 -6.23
N PHE A 329 -18.04 11.66 -5.24
CA PHE A 329 -17.98 12.85 -4.39
C PHE A 329 -16.53 13.12 -3.98
N ALA A 330 -16.26 14.32 -3.49
CA ALA A 330 -14.90 14.79 -3.18
C ALA A 330 -13.94 14.63 -4.37
N ASP A 331 -12.67 14.33 -4.11
CA ASP A 331 -11.60 14.26 -5.12
C ASP A 331 -11.55 12.90 -5.84
N ALA A 332 -12.71 12.29 -6.07
CA ALA A 332 -12.79 10.99 -6.76
C ALA A 332 -12.69 11.10 -8.30
N GLY A 333 -12.36 12.26 -8.87
CA GLY A 333 -12.04 12.40 -10.29
C GLY A 333 -13.16 11.91 -11.23
N ILE A 334 -12.82 11.02 -12.17
CA ILE A 334 -13.78 10.41 -13.10
C ILE A 334 -14.61 9.37 -12.35
N ASN A 335 -15.93 9.33 -12.60
CA ASN A 335 -16.86 8.34 -12.06
C ASN A 335 -16.56 6.93 -12.60
N THR A 336 -15.46 6.35 -12.15
CA THR A 336 -15.00 4.99 -12.44
C THR A 336 -14.42 4.47 -11.15
N MET A 337 -14.83 3.26 -10.78
CA MET A 337 -14.39 2.62 -9.55
C MET A 337 -12.91 2.26 -9.63
N ALA A 338 -12.09 2.84 -8.75
CA ALA A 338 -10.67 2.54 -8.62
C ALA A 338 -10.38 1.28 -7.76
N LEU A 339 -11.16 0.20 -7.92
CA LEU A 339 -10.94 -1.03 -7.16
C LEU A 339 -9.91 -1.93 -7.84
N GLN A 340 -8.82 -2.23 -7.12
CA GLN A 340 -7.76 -3.13 -7.57
C GLN A 340 -7.97 -4.54 -7.03
N LEU A 341 -7.86 -5.55 -7.90
CA LEU A 341 -8.08 -6.96 -7.52
C LEU A 341 -7.07 -7.45 -6.48
N ASN A 342 -5.83 -6.96 -6.60
CA ASN A 342 -4.70 -7.34 -5.77
C ASN A 342 -4.76 -6.84 -4.32
N VAL A 343 -5.75 -6.02 -3.99
CA VAL A 343 -6.07 -5.67 -2.60
C VAL A 343 -7.51 -6.04 -2.24
N ALA A 344 -8.45 -5.96 -3.19
CA ALA A 344 -9.85 -6.24 -2.91
C ALA A 344 -10.09 -7.70 -2.48
N TYR A 345 -9.52 -8.66 -3.21
CA TYR A 345 -9.70 -10.07 -2.89
C TYR A 345 -9.00 -10.45 -1.57
N PRO A 346 -7.70 -10.12 -1.35
CA PRO A 346 -7.03 -10.40 -0.08
C PRO A 346 -7.71 -9.71 1.13
N PHE A 347 -8.16 -8.46 0.98
CA PHE A 347 -8.80 -7.75 2.09
C PHE A 347 -10.15 -8.39 2.46
N GLY A 348 -10.96 -8.80 1.46
CA GLY A 348 -12.18 -9.56 1.71
C GLY A 348 -11.92 -10.90 2.40
N ARG A 349 -10.82 -11.60 2.05
CA ARG A 349 -10.41 -12.84 2.74
C ARG A 349 -9.99 -12.59 4.18
N TYR A 350 -9.24 -11.51 4.43
CA TYR A 350 -8.78 -11.12 5.76
C TYR A 350 -9.93 -10.77 6.70
N THR A 351 -10.95 -10.06 6.22
CA THR A 351 -12.10 -9.64 7.02
C THR A 351 -13.20 -10.70 7.14
N GLY A 352 -13.14 -11.73 6.30
CA GLY A 352 -14.21 -12.72 6.14
C GLY A 352 -15.43 -12.20 5.37
N ASP A 353 -15.25 -11.17 4.54
CA ASP A 353 -16.30 -10.55 3.75
C ASP A 353 -16.51 -11.31 2.42
N SER A 354 -17.54 -12.17 2.41
CA SER A 354 -17.92 -12.95 1.23
C SER A 354 -18.44 -12.08 0.09
N THR A 355 -19.00 -10.90 0.39
CA THR A 355 -19.50 -9.98 -0.64
C THR A 355 -18.33 -9.33 -1.37
N MET A 356 -17.34 -8.84 -0.63
CA MET A 356 -16.13 -8.25 -1.21
C MET A 356 -15.34 -9.25 -2.05
N THR A 357 -15.18 -10.47 -1.57
CA THR A 357 -14.49 -11.53 -2.32
C THR A 357 -15.25 -11.94 -3.58
N ALA A 358 -16.58 -12.08 -3.52
CA ALA A 358 -17.41 -12.34 -4.71
C ALA A 358 -17.34 -11.18 -5.71
N PHE A 359 -17.33 -9.94 -5.23
CA PHE A 359 -17.23 -8.75 -6.07
C PHE A 359 -15.88 -8.68 -6.79
N ALA A 360 -14.77 -8.92 -6.08
CA ALA A 360 -13.45 -9.00 -6.68
C ALA A 360 -13.37 -10.12 -7.74
N SER A 361 -13.90 -11.31 -7.44
CA SER A 361 -13.98 -12.42 -8.40
C SER A 361 -14.80 -12.06 -9.65
N HIS A 362 -15.93 -11.36 -9.50
CA HIS A 362 -16.73 -10.89 -10.63
C HIS A 362 -15.93 -9.93 -11.52
N ILE A 363 -15.18 -9.00 -10.94
CA ILE A 363 -14.33 -8.07 -11.68
C ILE A 363 -13.17 -8.82 -12.37
N ALA A 364 -12.58 -9.81 -11.71
CA ALA A 364 -11.51 -10.63 -12.29
C ALA A 364 -11.98 -11.37 -13.55
N VAL A 365 -13.18 -11.95 -13.51
CA VAL A 365 -13.81 -12.59 -14.69
C VAL A 365 -14.10 -11.55 -15.79
N LYS A 366 -14.69 -10.41 -15.43
CA LYS A 366 -15.06 -9.36 -16.40
C LYS A 366 -13.83 -8.76 -17.11
N LYS A 367 -12.70 -8.65 -16.41
CA LYS A 367 -11.43 -8.14 -16.95
C LYS A 367 -10.54 -9.23 -17.56
N ASP A 368 -11.02 -10.47 -17.62
CA ASP A 368 -10.28 -11.64 -18.08
C ASP A 368 -8.88 -11.76 -17.45
N PHE A 369 -8.82 -11.65 -16.11
CA PHE A 369 -7.58 -11.72 -15.35
C PHE A 369 -6.73 -12.95 -15.70
N ALA A 370 -7.37 -14.08 -16.04
CA ALA A 370 -6.68 -15.30 -16.41
C ALA A 370 -5.71 -15.14 -17.59
N ASN A 371 -5.98 -14.22 -18.52
CA ASN A 371 -5.13 -13.94 -19.68
C ASN A 371 -4.51 -12.53 -19.65
N HIS A 372 -5.11 -11.59 -18.93
CA HIS A 372 -4.76 -10.17 -18.91
C HIS A 372 -4.32 -9.65 -17.53
N ALA A 373 -3.82 -10.53 -16.66
CA ALA A 373 -3.38 -10.16 -15.31
C ALA A 373 -2.43 -8.95 -15.29
N ALA A 374 -1.45 -8.91 -16.20
CA ALA A 374 -0.48 -7.84 -16.25
C ALA A 374 -1.08 -6.48 -16.65
N ASP A 375 -2.15 -6.45 -17.45
CA ASP A 375 -2.83 -5.20 -17.83
C ASP A 375 -3.58 -4.58 -16.64
N ILE A 376 -4.04 -5.41 -15.70
CA ILE A 376 -4.66 -4.98 -14.44
C ILE A 376 -3.59 -4.51 -13.47
N TYR A 377 -2.52 -5.31 -13.31
CA TYR A 377 -1.35 -4.95 -12.50
C TYR A 377 -0.73 -3.61 -12.92
N ASP A 378 -0.58 -3.38 -14.24
CA ASP A 378 -0.07 -2.13 -14.79
C ASP A 378 -0.85 -0.91 -14.28
N ARG A 379 -2.16 -1.06 -14.06
CA ARG A 379 -3.06 0.03 -13.67
C ARG A 379 -3.36 0.08 -12.16
N SER A 380 -2.58 -0.63 -11.34
CA SER A 380 -2.80 -0.73 -9.89
C SER A 380 -2.33 0.47 -9.04
N GLY A 381 -2.07 1.61 -9.69
CA GLY A 381 -1.63 2.83 -9.03
C GLY A 381 -0.89 3.78 -9.97
N ASN A 382 -0.08 4.67 -9.38
CA ASN A 382 0.82 5.55 -10.14
C ASN A 382 1.85 4.74 -10.93
N TRP A 383 2.27 3.61 -10.36
CA TRP A 383 2.94 2.49 -11.01
C TRP A 383 2.45 1.19 -10.38
N PRO A 384 2.79 0.03 -10.95
CA PRO A 384 2.28 -1.26 -10.50
C PRO A 384 2.68 -1.54 -9.04
N ALA A 385 1.70 -1.86 -8.19
CA ALA A 385 1.89 -2.08 -6.76
C ALA A 385 2.41 -3.51 -6.50
N LEU A 386 3.73 -3.70 -6.70
CA LEU A 386 4.40 -5.01 -6.62
C LEU A 386 3.99 -5.82 -5.37
N ALA A 387 4.06 -5.20 -4.18
CA ALA A 387 3.74 -5.89 -2.92
C ALA A 387 2.33 -6.49 -2.92
N ARG A 388 1.32 -5.72 -3.33
CA ARG A 388 -0.08 -6.17 -3.39
C ARG A 388 -0.24 -7.32 -4.38
N GLU A 389 0.40 -7.22 -5.55
CA GLU A 389 0.36 -8.28 -6.55
C GLU A 389 0.97 -9.57 -6.03
N LEU A 390 2.10 -9.50 -5.31
CA LEU A 390 2.75 -10.67 -4.72
C LEU A 390 1.91 -11.38 -3.65
N PHE A 391 1.03 -10.66 -2.94
CA PHE A 391 0.08 -11.26 -1.99
C PHE A 391 -1.22 -11.77 -2.63
N LEU A 392 -1.54 -11.31 -3.85
CA LEU A 392 -2.66 -11.83 -4.63
C LEU A 392 -2.33 -13.20 -5.24
N LEU A 393 -1.12 -13.32 -5.79
CA LEU A 393 -0.58 -14.50 -6.47
C LEU A 393 -0.25 -15.62 -5.47
#